data_AF-A0A919DZA7-F1
#
_entry.id   AF-A0A919DZA7-F1
#
_cell.length_a   1.000
_cell.length_b   1.000
_cell.length_c   1.000
_cell.angle_alpha   90.00
_cell.angle_beta   90.00
_cell.angle_gamma   90.00
#
_symmetry.space_group_name_H-M   'P 1'
#
loop_
_entity.id
_entity.type
_entity.pdbx_description
1 polymer ?
#
loop_
_entity_poly.entity_id
_entity_poly.type
_entity_poly.pdbx_seq_one_letter_code
_entity_poly.pdbx_strand_id
1 'polypeptide(L)' 'MAGVLDRIKQFARSPQGRRASEQVRRAAADPRRRAQAQGLLRRLGKRR' A
#
# COMPACT_ATOMS: atom_id res chain seq x y z
N MET A 1 -6.57 -21.40 8.09
CA MET A 1 -6.15 -20.06 7.62
C MET A 1 -5.09 -20.09 6.50
N ALA A 2 -4.94 -21.17 5.72
CA ALA A 2 -3.96 -21.23 4.62
C ALA A 2 -4.49 -20.68 3.28
N GLY A 3 -5.76 -20.96 2.95
CA GLY A 3 -6.32 -20.63 1.63
C GLY A 3 -6.48 -19.13 1.33
N VAL A 4 -6.76 -18.29 2.34
CA VAL A 4 -6.91 -16.84 2.14
C VAL A 4 -5.57 -16.20 1.79
N LEU A 5 -4.51 -16.59 2.50
CA LEU A 5 -3.15 -16.10 2.24
C LEU A 5 -2.64 -16.56 0.87
N ASP A 6 -2.93 -17.81 0.47
CA ASP A 6 -2.58 -18.29 -0.87
C ASP A 6 -3.32 -17.53 -1.96
N ARG A 7 -4.61 -17.24 -1.76
CA ARG A 7 -5.41 -16.44 -2.71
C ARG A 7 -4.90 -15.01 -2.84
N ILE A 8 -4.44 -14.39 -1.74
CA ILE A 8 -3.79 -13.07 -1.77
C ILE A 8 -2.45 -13.14 -2.52
N LYS A 9 -1.62 -14.16 -2.29
CA LYS A 9 -0.37 -14.36 -3.04
C LYS A 9 -0.62 -14.58 -4.53
N GLN A 10 -1.64 -15.37 -4.87
CA GLN A 10 -2.02 -15.66 -6.24
C GLN A 10 -2.61 -14.42 -6.93
N PHE A 11 -3.41 -13.63 -6.20
CA PHE A 11 -3.88 -12.33 -6.65
C PHE A 11 -2.72 -11.37 -6.88
N ALA A 12 -1.79 -11.23 -5.94
CA ALA A 12 -0.62 -10.36 -6.07
C ALA A 12 0.27 -10.73 -7.27
N ARG A 13 0.35 -12.03 -7.61
CA ARG A 13 1.07 -12.54 -8.80
C ARG A 13 0.30 -12.36 -10.11
N SER A 14 -1.02 -12.17 -10.04
CA SER A 14 -1.88 -11.95 -11.22
C SER A 14 -1.59 -10.59 -11.88
N PRO A 15 -1.93 -10.40 -13.16
CA PRO A 15 -1.77 -9.10 -13.83
C PRO A 15 -2.57 -7.98 -13.18
N GLN A 16 -3.73 -8.29 -12.57
CA GLN A 16 -4.55 -7.32 -11.83
C GLN A 16 -3.85 -6.90 -10.52
N GLY A 17 -3.30 -7.86 -9.76
CA GLY A 17 -2.56 -7.57 -8.54
C GLY A 17 -1.22 -6.89 -8.78
N ARG A 18 -0.54 -7.19 -9.90
CA ARG A 18 0.65 -6.44 -10.33
C ARG A 18 0.31 -4.98 -10.60
N ARG A 19 -0.77 -4.69 -11.34
CA ARG A 19 -1.23 -3.31 -11.58
C ARG A 19 -1.63 -2.60 -10.28
N ALA A 20 -2.31 -3.27 -9.36
CA ALA A 20 -2.63 -2.71 -8.05
C ALA A 20 -1.36 -2.42 -7.25
N SER A 21 -0.41 -3.36 -7.23
CA SER A 21 0.88 -3.20 -6.56
C SER A 21 1.70 -2.08 -7.18
N GLU A 22 1.71 -1.93 -8.50
CA GLU A 22 2.38 -0.84 -9.20
C GLU A 22 1.73 0.52 -8.93
N GLN A 23 0.41 0.60 -8.86
CA GLN A 23 -0.29 1.83 -8.48
C GLN A 23 0.08 2.24 -7.06
N VAL A 24 0.07 1.29 -6.12
CA VAL A 24 0.52 1.53 -4.75
C VAL A 24 2.00 1.91 -4.73
N ARG A 25 2.84 1.23 -5.51
CA ARG A 25 4.27 1.50 -5.58
C ARG A 25 4.57 2.87 -6.18
N ARG A 26 3.86 3.30 -7.23
CA ARG A 26 3.94 4.66 -7.78
C ARG A 26 3.45 5.69 -6.77
N ALA A 27 2.31 5.45 -6.14
CA ALA A 27 1.78 6.35 -5.12
C ALA A 27 2.70 6.47 -3.90
N ALA A 28 3.41 5.40 -3.54
CA ALA A 28 4.41 5.37 -2.46
C ALA A 28 5.78 5.89 -2.89
N ALA A 29 6.17 5.69 -4.14
CA ALA A 29 7.40 6.20 -4.73
C ALA A 29 7.37 7.71 -4.95
N ASP A 30 6.17 8.30 -5.01
CA ASP A 30 5.98 9.74 -5.08
C ASP A 30 6.42 10.41 -3.76
N PRO A 31 7.58 11.11 -3.72
CA PRO A 31 8.09 11.72 -2.49
C PRO A 31 7.14 12.81 -1.95
N ARG A 32 6.38 13.45 -2.85
CA ARG A 32 5.37 14.47 -2.50
C ARG A 32 4.22 13.87 -1.70
N ARG A 33 3.74 12.67 -2.08
CA ARG A 33 2.72 11.94 -1.32
C ARG A 33 3.27 11.40 -0.01
N ARG A 34 4.54 11.01 0.02
CA ARG A 34 5.22 10.54 1.23
C ARG A 34 5.30 11.64 2.30
N ALA A 35 5.62 12.87 1.93
CA ALA A 35 5.63 14.01 2.84
C ALA A 35 4.23 14.34 3.39
N GLN A 36 3.20 14.32 2.53
CA GLN A 36 1.81 14.49 2.98
C GLN A 36 1.36 13.36 3.92
N ALA A 37 1.66 12.11 3.58
CA ALA A 37 1.33 10.95 4.41
C ALA A 37 2.04 11.02 5.76
N GLN A 38 3.32 11.40 5.80
CA GLN A 38 4.05 11.62 7.05
C GLN A 38 3.43 12.75 7.88
N GLY A 39 3.02 13.86 7.26
CA GLY A 39 2.33 14.95 7.95
C GLY A 39 1.00 14.53 8.56
N LEU A 40 0.21 13.74 7.82
CA LEU A 40 -1.06 13.20 8.29
C LEU A 40 -0.87 12.17 9.41
N LEU A 41 0.07 11.23 9.25
CA LEU A 41 0.44 10.25 10.28
C LEU A 41 0.93 10.93 11.55
N ARG A 42 1.76 11.98 11.42
CA ARG A 42 2.25 12.76 12.55
C ARG A 42 1.12 13.53 13.25
N ARG A 43 0.12 14.03 12.51
CA ARG A 43 -1.10 14.64 13.08
C ARG A 43 -1.99 13.63 13.81
N LEU A 44 -2.15 12.44 13.24
CA LEU A 44 -2.94 11.34 13.84
C LEU A 44 -2.25 10.77 15.08
N GLY A 45 -0.92 10.60 15.05
CA GLY A 45 -0.14 10.14 16.19
C GLY A 45 -0.08 11.14 17.35
N LYS A 46 -0.24 12.44 17.09
CA LYS A 46 -0.25 13.48 18.13
C LYS A 46 -1.58 13.60 18.90
N ARG A 47 -2.61 12.87 18.47
CA ARG A 47 -3.94 12.84 19.13
C ARG A 47 -4.09 11.69 20.12
N ARG A 48 -3.03 10.93 20.38
CA ARG A 48 -3.00 9.85 21.36
C ARG A 48 -2.24 10.27 22.60
#